data_AF-A0A1V9UE57-F1
#
_entry.id   AF-A0A1V9UE57-F1
#
_cell.length_a   1.000
_cell.length_b   1.000
_cell.length_c   1.000
_cell.angle_alpha   90.00
_cell.angle_beta   90.00
_cell.angle_gamma   90.00
#
_symmetry.space_group_name_H-M   'P 1'
#
loop_
_entity.id
_entity.type
_entity.pdbx_description
1 polymer ?
#
loop_
_entity_poly.entity_id
_entity_poly.type
_entity_poly.pdbx_seq_one_letter_code
_entity_poly.pdbx_strand_id
1 'polypeptide(L)'
;MFADIDPVSELHAEFAADAHGLYTTLHGRDRELFLQLLDEHLRTTQQVGGFAREVRWRLRKLNYQAIKELFKSLDQSTQQFMLFLHARIHGLGGRIAQDQLPASPLADAEQAPGFRECFKEIHQLSQQLTLLTARAQRFMDRAVDAGDYATANLVSELLYRTNQLICKIKMDIPSGASFTSECRQPTRPHTWFSTMEVWAQSPGLLAVSAAESYRF
;
A
#
# COMPACT_ATOMS: atom_id res chain seq x y z
N MET A 1 60.22 24.57 1.45
CA MET A 1 59.02 25.23 0.91
C MET A 1 57.97 24.14 0.78
N PHE A 2 57.24 23.90 1.86
CA PHE A 2 56.17 22.90 1.89
C PHE A 2 54.91 23.63 1.45
N ALA A 3 54.27 23.11 0.40
CA ALA A 3 53.02 23.67 -0.09
C ALA A 3 51.97 23.54 1.02
N ASP A 4 51.34 24.67 1.35
CA ASP A 4 50.13 24.74 2.14
C ASP A 4 49.07 23.87 1.46
N ILE A 5 48.80 22.71 2.05
CA ILE A 5 47.60 21.93 1.74
C ILE A 5 46.51 22.58 2.59
N ASP A 6 45.79 23.52 1.99
CA ASP A 6 44.51 23.96 2.53
C ASP A 6 43.62 22.73 2.75
N PRO A 7 43.15 22.43 3.98
CA PRO A 7 42.12 21.43 4.19
C PRO A 7 40.79 22.05 3.76
N VAL A 8 40.57 22.14 2.45
CA VAL A 8 39.28 22.55 1.89
C VAL A 8 38.27 21.44 2.16
N SER A 9 37.53 21.60 3.26
CA SER A 9 36.07 21.58 3.22
C SER A 9 35.37 20.30 2.70
N GLU A 10 35.72 19.11 3.21
CA GLU A 10 35.02 17.84 2.86
C GLU A 10 34.47 17.05 4.08
N LEU A 11 34.22 17.69 5.21
CA LEU A 11 33.70 17.00 6.43
C LEU A 11 32.43 17.64 7.02
N HIS A 12 31.65 18.34 6.19
CA HIS A 12 30.27 18.69 6.51
C HIS A 12 29.30 17.66 5.90
N ALA A 13 29.58 16.37 6.10
CA ALA A 13 28.53 15.37 6.00
C ALA A 13 27.60 15.62 7.21
N GLU A 14 26.59 16.46 7.02
CA GLU A 14 25.48 16.59 7.96
C GLU A 14 24.76 15.25 8.01
N PHE A 15 25.26 14.34 8.86
CA PHE A 15 24.64 13.06 9.08
C PHE A 15 23.27 13.28 9.71
N ALA A 16 22.20 13.03 8.96
CA ALA A 16 20.87 12.97 9.51
C ALA A 16 20.77 11.70 10.37
N ALA A 17 20.60 11.88 11.69
CA ALA A 17 20.32 10.79 12.61
C ALA A 17 18.88 10.33 12.43
N ASP A 18 18.66 9.05 12.15
CA ASP A 18 17.33 8.43 12.29
C ASP A 18 16.89 8.46 13.76
N ALA A 19 15.60 8.23 14.03
CA ALA A 19 15.01 8.18 15.37
C ALA A 19 15.69 7.18 16.35
N HIS A 20 16.58 6.33 15.85
CA HIS A 20 17.38 5.36 16.59
C HIS A 20 18.86 5.76 16.78
N GLY A 21 19.26 6.98 16.39
CA GLY A 21 20.65 7.46 16.53
C GLY A 21 21.63 6.90 15.50
N LEU A 22 21.13 6.28 14.42
CA LEU A 22 21.94 5.79 13.31
C LEU A 22 22.10 6.90 12.26
N TYR A 23 23.35 7.18 11.92
CA TYR A 23 23.73 8.19 10.94
C TYR A 23 23.51 7.63 9.54
N THR A 24 22.55 8.19 8.80
CA THR A 24 22.36 7.85 7.39
C THR A 24 23.30 8.67 6.52
N THR A 25 23.80 8.10 5.43
CA THR A 25 24.50 8.84 4.38
C THR A 25 23.51 9.49 3.41
N LEU A 26 22.20 9.50 3.69
CA LEU A 26 21.22 10.26 2.92
C LEU A 26 21.34 11.74 3.25
N HIS A 27 22.09 12.47 2.43
CA HIS A 27 22.26 13.91 2.52
C HIS A 27 22.04 14.59 1.16
N GLY A 28 21.82 15.91 1.19
CA GLY A 28 21.59 16.72 0.00
C GLY A 28 20.56 16.13 -0.96
N ARG A 29 20.97 15.91 -2.20
CA ARG A 29 20.09 15.45 -3.29
C ARG A 29 19.54 14.03 -3.08
N ASP A 30 20.33 13.10 -2.53
CA ASP A 30 19.85 11.73 -2.32
C ASP A 30 18.77 11.68 -1.24
N ARG A 31 18.90 12.51 -0.20
CA ARG A 31 17.85 12.69 0.81
C ARG A 31 16.57 13.24 0.19
N GLU A 32 16.65 14.26 -0.66
CA GLU A 32 15.48 14.84 -1.34
C GLU A 32 14.78 13.82 -2.24
N LEU A 33 15.53 13.06 -3.04
CA LEU A 33 14.99 12.01 -3.90
C LEU A 33 14.34 10.89 -3.09
N PHE A 34 14.93 10.53 -1.95
CA PHE A 34 14.37 9.52 -1.07
C PHE A 34 13.09 10.01 -0.38
N LEU A 35 13.06 11.27 0.07
CA LEU A 35 11.86 11.89 0.63
C LEU A 35 10.72 11.97 -0.39
N GLN A 36 11.01 12.31 -1.66
CA GLN A 36 10.03 12.27 -2.74
C GLN A 36 9.49 10.86 -2.93
N LEU A 37 10.37 9.85 -2.93
CA LEU A 37 9.96 8.45 -3.03
C LEU A 37 9.04 8.04 -1.87
N LEU A 38 9.33 8.45 -0.63
CA LEU A 38 8.48 8.18 0.54
C LEU A 38 7.11 8.88 0.42
N ASP A 39 7.08 10.12 -0.07
CA ASP A 39 5.84 10.86 -0.29
C ASP A 39 4.98 10.20 -1.38
N GLU A 40 5.60 9.70 -2.46
CA GLU A 40 4.90 8.91 -3.49
C GLU A 40 4.30 7.61 -2.91
N HIS A 41 5.04 6.88 -2.06
CA HIS A 41 4.48 5.72 -1.35
C HIS A 41 3.32 6.12 -0.45
N LEU A 42 3.42 7.25 0.24
CA LEU A 42 2.40 7.74 1.15
C LEU A 42 1.11 8.07 0.42
N ARG A 43 1.18 8.85 -0.67
CA ARG A 43 0.01 9.20 -1.51
C ARG A 43 -0.65 7.96 -2.10
N THR A 44 0.15 7.04 -2.64
CA THR A 44 -0.37 5.79 -3.22
C THR A 44 -1.07 4.95 -2.15
N THR A 45 -0.48 4.84 -0.95
CA THR A 45 -1.08 4.11 0.17
C THR A 45 -2.36 4.76 0.68
N GLN A 46 -2.41 6.10 0.74
CA GLN A 46 -3.61 6.86 1.09
C GLN A 46 -4.76 6.59 0.12
N GLN A 47 -4.48 6.54 -1.18
CA GLN A 47 -5.49 6.23 -2.20
C GLN A 47 -6.04 4.81 -2.05
N VAL A 48 -5.17 3.81 -1.82
CA VAL A 48 -5.60 2.42 -1.52
C VAL A 48 -6.53 2.40 -0.31
N GLY A 49 -6.15 3.08 0.78
CA GLY A 49 -6.98 3.16 1.99
C GLY A 49 -8.31 3.88 1.75
N GLY A 50 -8.31 4.92 0.91
CA GLY A 50 -9.51 5.63 0.47
C GLY A 50 -10.51 4.70 -0.21
N PHE A 51 -10.08 3.99 -1.26
CA PHE A 51 -10.93 3.03 -1.97
C PHE A 51 -11.37 1.85 -1.07
N ALA A 52 -10.50 1.36 -0.20
CA ALA A 52 -10.88 0.30 0.75
C ALA A 52 -12.01 0.75 1.69
N ARG A 53 -11.96 1.98 2.21
CA ARG A 53 -13.03 2.56 3.03
C ARG A 53 -14.31 2.78 2.24
N GLU A 54 -14.20 3.22 1.00
CA GLU A 54 -15.35 3.41 0.12
C GLU A 54 -16.10 2.10 -0.12
N VAL A 55 -15.37 1.03 -0.45
CA VAL A 55 -15.93 -0.32 -0.61
C VAL A 55 -16.64 -0.77 0.68
N ARG A 56 -16.02 -0.60 1.85
CA ARG A 56 -16.66 -0.95 3.14
C ARG A 56 -17.94 -0.18 3.40
N TRP A 57 -17.93 1.12 3.12
CA TRP A 57 -19.10 1.98 3.29
C TRP A 57 -20.27 1.47 2.44
N ARG A 58 -20.01 1.15 1.17
CA ARG A 58 -21.00 0.59 0.25
C ARG A 58 -21.51 -0.79 0.69
N LEU A 59 -20.63 -1.63 1.25
CA LEU A 59 -21.00 -2.95 1.79
C LEU A 59 -21.82 -2.87 3.09
N ARG A 60 -21.94 -1.71 3.75
CA ARG A 60 -22.52 -1.58 5.11
C ARG A 60 -23.90 -2.25 5.24
N LYS A 61 -24.77 -2.09 4.24
CA LYS A 61 -26.14 -2.63 4.24
C LYS A 61 -26.27 -4.09 3.79
N LEU A 62 -25.18 -4.72 3.35
CA LEU A 62 -25.17 -6.08 2.83
C LEU A 62 -24.65 -7.07 3.88
N ASN A 63 -25.17 -8.29 3.93
CA ASN A 63 -24.78 -9.32 4.91
C ASN A 63 -23.48 -10.09 4.53
N TYR A 64 -22.51 -9.43 3.91
CA TYR A 64 -21.23 -10.04 3.51
C TYR A 64 -20.12 -9.79 4.54
N GLN A 65 -20.16 -10.52 5.66
CA GLN A 65 -19.22 -10.29 6.75
C GLN A 65 -17.76 -10.55 6.36
N ALA A 66 -17.50 -11.62 5.60
CA ALA A 66 -16.14 -11.97 5.15
C ALA A 66 -15.50 -10.83 4.33
N ILE A 67 -16.22 -10.30 3.34
CA ILE A 67 -15.72 -9.22 2.48
C ILE A 67 -15.51 -7.93 3.29
N LYS A 68 -16.42 -7.62 4.22
CA LYS A 68 -16.26 -6.46 5.11
C LYS A 68 -14.98 -6.55 5.95
N GLU A 69 -14.66 -7.74 6.48
CA GLU A 69 -13.45 -7.96 7.27
C GLU A 69 -12.18 -7.89 6.41
N LEU A 70 -12.20 -8.38 5.16
CA LEU A 70 -11.08 -8.21 4.23
C LEU A 70 -10.74 -6.73 4.01
N PHE A 71 -11.71 -5.91 3.61
CA PHE A 71 -11.47 -4.49 3.40
C PHE A 71 -11.17 -3.72 4.69
N LYS A 72 -11.70 -4.17 5.83
CA LYS A 72 -11.34 -3.60 7.14
C LYS A 72 -9.88 -3.87 7.48
N SER A 73 -9.42 -5.10 7.25
CA SER A 73 -8.04 -5.48 7.43
C SER A 73 -7.12 -4.73 6.45
N LEU A 74 -7.55 -4.51 5.19
CA LEU A 74 -6.82 -3.71 4.22
C LEU A 74 -6.70 -2.24 4.65
N ASP A 75 -7.79 -1.61 5.07
CA ASP A 75 -7.79 -0.24 5.62
C ASP A 75 -6.85 -0.13 6.84
N GLN A 76 -6.91 -1.07 7.78
CA GLN A 76 -5.97 -1.11 8.92
C GLN A 76 -4.50 -1.21 8.48
N SER A 77 -4.19 -2.08 7.51
CA SER A 77 -2.83 -2.22 6.96
C SER A 77 -2.35 -0.93 6.30
N THR A 78 -3.21 -0.26 5.53
CA THR A 78 -2.87 1.05 4.91
C THR A 78 -2.60 2.10 5.98
N GLN A 79 -3.40 2.17 7.05
CA GLN A 79 -3.20 3.12 8.14
C GLN A 79 -1.85 2.88 8.87
N GLN A 80 -1.53 1.63 9.17
CA GLN A 80 -0.25 1.28 9.80
C GLN A 80 0.95 1.65 8.91
N PHE A 81 0.85 1.40 7.61
CA PHE A 81 1.92 1.77 6.69
C PHE A 81 2.05 3.28 6.51
N MET A 82 0.93 4.01 6.46
CA MET A 82 0.93 5.47 6.46
C MET A 82 1.64 6.03 7.70
N LEU A 83 1.32 5.53 8.91
CA LEU A 83 1.97 5.98 10.14
C LEU A 83 3.49 5.78 10.10
N PHE A 84 3.94 4.63 9.57
CA PHE A 84 5.36 4.38 9.33
C PHE A 84 5.97 5.41 8.37
N LEU A 85 5.34 5.66 7.23
CA LEU A 85 5.83 6.63 6.23
C LEU A 85 5.88 8.05 6.79
N HIS A 86 4.84 8.46 7.53
CA HIS A 86 4.81 9.76 8.22
C HIS A 86 5.99 9.91 9.18
N ALA A 87 6.26 8.89 10.00
CA ALA A 87 7.36 8.90 10.94
C ALA A 87 8.72 8.99 10.23
N ARG A 88 8.92 8.26 9.13
CA ARG A 88 10.17 8.29 8.36
C ARG A 88 10.39 9.61 7.62
N ILE A 89 9.35 10.17 7.00
CA ILE A 89 9.44 11.48 6.34
C ILE A 89 9.79 12.57 7.36
N HIS A 90 9.12 12.58 8.51
CA HIS A 90 9.40 13.52 9.58
C HIS A 90 10.81 13.33 10.17
N GLY A 91 11.23 12.08 10.41
CA GLY A 91 12.56 11.76 10.92
C GLY A 91 13.68 12.23 10.00
N LEU A 92 13.48 12.16 8.69
CA LEU A 92 14.39 12.70 7.68
C LEU A 92 14.20 14.20 7.42
N GLY A 93 13.48 14.94 8.27
CA GLY A 93 13.23 16.38 8.15
C GLY A 93 12.44 16.80 6.91
N GLY A 94 11.74 15.85 6.27
CA GLY A 94 10.81 16.15 5.18
C GLY A 94 9.52 16.76 5.70
N ARG A 95 8.96 17.69 4.95
CA ARG A 95 7.59 18.19 5.18
C ARG A 95 6.64 17.39 4.33
N ILE A 96 5.69 16.77 5.00
CA ILE A 96 4.60 16.08 4.32
C ILE A 96 3.71 17.16 3.76
N ALA A 97 3.52 17.16 2.44
CA ALA A 97 2.48 17.96 1.85
C ALA A 97 1.16 17.48 2.48
N GLN A 98 0.59 18.26 3.40
CA GLN A 98 -0.79 18.08 3.80
C GLN A 98 -1.65 18.53 2.62
N ASP A 99 -1.60 17.78 1.52
CA ASP A 99 -2.79 17.65 0.71
C ASP A 99 -3.77 16.88 1.59
N GLN A 100 -4.52 17.65 2.37
CA GLN A 100 -5.84 17.23 2.79
C GLN A 100 -6.59 16.97 1.48
N LEU A 101 -6.47 15.76 0.93
CA LEU A 101 -7.48 15.27 0.00
C LEU A 101 -8.77 15.44 0.78
N PRO A 102 -9.65 16.39 0.39
CA PRO A 102 -10.88 16.58 1.12
C PRO A 102 -11.54 15.22 1.15
N ALA A 103 -11.94 14.76 2.34
CA ALA A 103 -12.87 13.65 2.43
C ALA A 103 -14.01 14.03 1.50
N SER A 104 -14.09 13.36 0.35
CA SER A 104 -14.99 13.74 -0.73
C SER A 104 -16.36 13.89 -0.09
N PRO A 105 -16.98 15.09 -0.18
CA PRO A 105 -18.22 15.38 0.53
C PRO A 105 -19.21 14.28 0.20
N LEU A 106 -20.06 13.91 1.17
CA LEU A 106 -20.94 12.74 1.09
C LEU A 106 -21.82 12.72 -0.19
N ALA A 107 -22.02 13.88 -0.83
CA ALA A 107 -22.71 14.06 -2.10
C ALA A 107 -21.91 13.54 -3.34
N ASP A 108 -20.59 13.63 -3.34
CA ASP A 108 -19.73 13.09 -4.40
C ASP A 108 -19.59 11.56 -4.30
N ALA A 109 -19.88 10.97 -3.14
CA ALA A 109 -19.92 9.52 -2.96
C ALA A 109 -21.03 8.84 -3.79
N GLU A 110 -22.04 9.61 -4.25
CA GLU A 110 -23.06 9.12 -5.20
C GLU A 110 -22.56 9.12 -6.65
N GLN A 111 -21.57 9.95 -6.99
CA GLN A 111 -20.89 9.98 -8.31
C GLN A 111 -19.62 9.11 -8.35
N ALA A 112 -19.24 8.54 -7.20
CA ALA A 112 -18.01 7.80 -7.06
C ALA A 112 -18.00 6.49 -7.88
N PRO A 113 -16.82 6.08 -8.39
CA PRO A 113 -16.63 4.88 -9.21
C PRO A 113 -17.42 3.67 -8.69
N GLY A 114 -17.98 2.86 -9.58
CA GLY A 114 -18.65 1.62 -9.17
C GLY A 114 -17.70 0.66 -8.45
N PHE A 115 -18.24 -0.38 -7.81
CA PHE A 115 -17.44 -1.37 -7.08
C PHE A 115 -16.28 -1.95 -7.91
N ARG A 116 -16.55 -2.18 -9.20
CA ARG A 116 -15.59 -2.74 -10.15
C ARG A 116 -14.44 -1.77 -10.39
N GLU A 117 -14.75 -0.48 -10.51
CA GLU A 117 -13.79 0.58 -10.69
C GLU A 117 -12.90 0.69 -9.44
N CYS A 118 -13.46 0.66 -8.21
CA CYS A 118 -12.64 0.65 -6.98
C CYS A 118 -11.64 -0.52 -6.96
N PHE A 119 -12.05 -1.73 -7.34
CA PHE A 119 -11.13 -2.88 -7.39
C PHE A 119 -10.05 -2.71 -8.46
N LYS A 120 -10.42 -2.19 -9.63
CA LYS A 120 -9.48 -1.90 -10.71
C LYS A 120 -8.46 -0.87 -10.27
N GLU A 121 -8.89 0.20 -9.63
CA GLU A 121 -8.01 1.26 -9.10
C GLU A 121 -7.06 0.68 -8.03
N ILE A 122 -7.55 -0.10 -7.07
CA ILE A 122 -6.66 -0.70 -6.06
C ILE A 122 -5.61 -1.64 -6.70
N HIS A 123 -5.99 -2.40 -7.74
CA HIS A 123 -5.03 -3.21 -8.49
C HIS A 123 -3.99 -2.37 -9.24
N GLN A 124 -4.40 -1.26 -9.85
CA GLN A 124 -3.49 -0.33 -10.51
C GLN A 124 -2.54 0.33 -9.50
N LEU A 125 -3.03 0.74 -8.33
CA LEU A 125 -2.22 1.28 -7.25
C LEU A 125 -1.23 0.23 -6.71
N SER A 126 -1.61 -1.05 -6.64
CA SER A 126 -0.69 -2.14 -6.30
C SER A 126 0.45 -2.31 -7.31
N GLN A 127 0.15 -2.14 -8.61
CA GLN A 127 1.18 -2.10 -9.65
C GLN A 127 2.09 -0.87 -9.48
N GLN A 128 1.54 0.29 -9.16
CA GLN A 128 2.33 1.49 -8.87
C GLN A 128 3.25 1.28 -7.65
N LEU A 129 2.75 0.72 -6.55
CA LEU A 129 3.58 0.35 -5.40
C LEU A 129 4.73 -0.60 -5.80
N THR A 130 4.49 -1.53 -6.73
CA THR A 130 5.55 -2.41 -7.26
C THR A 130 6.61 -1.64 -8.06
N LEU A 131 6.23 -0.59 -8.79
CA LEU A 131 7.21 0.28 -9.47
C LEU A 131 8.00 1.12 -8.46
N LEU A 132 7.37 1.56 -7.38
CA LEU A 132 8.03 2.31 -6.32
C LEU A 132 9.02 1.46 -5.53
N THR A 133 8.72 0.18 -5.26
CA THR A 133 9.70 -0.74 -4.64
C THR A 133 10.91 -0.97 -5.54
N ALA A 134 10.73 -1.09 -6.86
CA ALA A 134 11.84 -1.19 -7.80
C ALA A 134 12.72 0.08 -7.80
N ARG A 135 12.14 1.26 -7.60
CA ARG A 135 12.91 2.51 -7.43
C ARG A 135 13.65 2.55 -6.09
N ALA A 136 13.04 2.04 -5.02
CA ALA A 136 13.66 1.97 -3.69
C ALA A 136 14.90 1.07 -3.69
N GLN A 137 14.91 -0.02 -4.48
CA GLN A 137 16.05 -0.93 -4.58
C GLN A 137 17.36 -0.21 -4.94
N ARG A 138 17.32 0.84 -5.75
CA ARG A 138 18.51 1.63 -6.12
C ARG A 138 19.15 2.36 -4.95
N PHE A 139 18.41 2.65 -3.90
CA PHE A 139 18.94 3.23 -2.66
C PHE A 139 19.53 2.14 -1.77
N MET A 140 18.92 0.94 -1.76
CA MET A 140 19.49 -0.23 -1.08
C MET A 140 20.86 -0.58 -1.65
N ASP A 141 20.96 -0.74 -2.98
CA ASP A 141 22.20 -1.17 -3.63
C ASP A 141 23.32 -0.16 -3.36
N ARG A 142 23.03 1.15 -3.51
CA ARG A 142 23.99 2.23 -3.20
C ARG A 142 24.39 2.27 -1.74
N ALA A 143 23.47 2.04 -0.81
CA ALA A 143 23.77 1.99 0.61
C ALA A 143 24.66 0.80 0.97
N VAL A 144 24.42 -0.37 0.37
CA VAL A 144 25.26 -1.56 0.54
C VAL A 144 26.67 -1.33 0.00
N ASP A 145 26.79 -0.77 -1.21
CA ASP A 145 28.08 -0.45 -1.83
C ASP A 145 28.90 0.54 -1.00
N ALA A 146 28.23 1.50 -0.33
CA ALA A 146 28.85 2.49 0.54
C ALA A 146 29.07 2.00 1.98
N GLY A 147 28.59 0.81 2.35
CA GLY A 147 28.61 0.33 3.73
C GLY A 147 27.67 1.08 4.70
N ASP A 148 26.70 1.83 4.18
CA ASP A 148 25.67 2.50 4.97
C ASP A 148 24.54 1.53 5.36
N TYR A 149 24.78 0.79 6.44
CA TYR A 149 23.80 -0.13 6.98
C TYR A 149 22.53 0.55 7.52
N ALA A 150 22.59 1.85 7.89
CA ALA A 150 21.43 2.57 8.39
C ALA A 150 20.42 2.80 7.27
N THR A 151 20.88 3.32 6.13
CA THR A 151 20.03 3.49 4.94
C THR A 151 19.59 2.15 4.39
N ALA A 152 20.48 1.14 4.35
CA ALA A 152 20.10 -0.19 3.89
C ALA A 152 18.97 -0.80 4.75
N ASN A 153 19.02 -0.66 6.07
CA ASN A 153 17.97 -1.11 6.96
C ASN A 153 16.66 -0.34 6.75
N LEU A 154 16.74 0.99 6.61
CA LEU A 154 15.57 1.84 6.34
C LEU A 154 14.86 1.44 5.04
N VAL A 155 15.62 1.23 3.97
CA VAL A 155 15.09 0.81 2.67
C VAL A 155 14.52 -0.61 2.75
N SER A 156 15.20 -1.52 3.47
CA SER A 156 14.71 -2.88 3.70
C SER A 156 13.36 -2.90 4.42
N GLU A 157 13.17 -2.06 5.44
CA GLU A 157 11.90 -1.94 6.15
C GLU A 157 10.79 -1.37 5.25
N LEU A 158 11.11 -0.36 4.43
CA LEU A 158 10.18 0.19 3.43
C LEU A 158 9.75 -0.88 2.42
N LEU A 159 10.69 -1.63 1.86
CA LEU A 159 10.43 -2.71 0.90
C LEU A 159 9.56 -3.81 1.51
N TYR A 160 9.89 -4.23 2.73
CA TYR A 160 9.13 -5.24 3.46
C TYR A 160 7.67 -4.82 3.66
N ARG A 161 7.43 -3.63 4.21
CA ARG A 161 6.07 -3.12 4.46
C ARG A 161 5.28 -2.89 3.18
N THR A 162 5.92 -2.39 2.13
CA THR A 162 5.26 -2.20 0.82
C THR A 162 4.86 -3.54 0.20
N ASN A 163 5.74 -4.54 0.25
CA ASN A 163 5.44 -5.89 -0.24
C ASN A 163 4.33 -6.57 0.57
N GLN A 164 4.27 -6.37 1.89
CA GLN A 164 3.15 -6.84 2.70
C GLN A 164 1.82 -6.26 2.22
N LEU A 165 1.76 -4.95 1.95
CA LEU A 165 0.56 -4.30 1.44
C LEU A 165 0.18 -4.81 0.03
N ILE A 166 1.15 -4.95 -0.87
CA ILE A 166 0.92 -5.51 -2.22
C ILE A 166 0.36 -6.94 -2.14
N CYS A 167 0.97 -7.80 -1.33
CA CYS A 167 0.50 -9.17 -1.13
C CYS A 167 -0.91 -9.18 -0.56
N LYS A 168 -1.18 -8.30 0.42
CA LYS A 168 -2.51 -8.17 1.00
C LYS A 168 -3.56 -7.77 -0.03
N ILE A 169 -3.27 -6.78 -0.89
CA ILE A 169 -4.16 -6.38 -1.99
C ILE A 169 -4.43 -7.56 -2.93
N LYS A 170 -3.39 -8.31 -3.32
CA LYS A 170 -3.52 -9.46 -4.23
C LYS A 170 -4.37 -10.59 -3.66
N MET A 171 -4.31 -10.80 -2.34
CA MET A 171 -5.09 -11.84 -1.65
C MET A 171 -6.53 -11.39 -1.39
N ASP A 172 -6.72 -10.14 -0.99
CA ASP A 172 -8.02 -9.62 -0.56
C ASP A 172 -8.90 -9.17 -1.75
N ILE A 173 -8.30 -8.89 -2.92
CA ILE A 173 -9.00 -8.37 -4.09
C ILE A 173 -8.81 -9.29 -5.31
N PRO A 174 -9.86 -9.98 -5.78
CA PRO A 174 -9.77 -10.82 -6.96
C PRO A 174 -9.49 -9.99 -8.22
N SER A 175 -8.55 -10.44 -9.05
CA SER A 175 -8.19 -9.80 -10.32
C SER A 175 -8.97 -10.39 -11.50
N GLY A 176 -9.92 -9.62 -12.04
CA GLY A 176 -10.32 -9.57 -13.46
C GLY A 176 -10.93 -10.79 -14.18
N ALA A 177 -10.51 -12.03 -13.92
CA ALA A 177 -10.99 -13.20 -14.67
C ALA A 177 -12.35 -13.73 -14.17
N SER A 178 -12.65 -13.57 -12.88
CA SER A 178 -13.89 -14.08 -12.28
C SER A 178 -15.08 -13.11 -12.36
N PHE A 179 -14.86 -11.86 -12.79
CA PHE A 179 -15.89 -10.81 -12.73
C PHE A 179 -16.60 -10.56 -14.07
N THR A 180 -16.02 -10.98 -15.21
CA THR A 180 -16.54 -10.64 -16.54
C THR A 180 -17.24 -11.78 -17.28
N SER A 181 -17.21 -13.02 -16.77
CA SER A 181 -17.77 -14.16 -17.51
C SER A 181 -19.27 -14.39 -17.29
N GLU A 182 -19.89 -13.82 -16.25
CA GLU A 182 -21.26 -14.22 -15.85
C GLU A 182 -22.32 -13.12 -15.95
N CYS A 183 -21.94 -11.87 -16.23
CA CYS A 183 -22.89 -10.77 -16.36
C CYS A 183 -23.43 -10.54 -17.79
N ARG A 184 -23.21 -11.47 -18.73
CA ARG A 184 -23.73 -11.37 -20.10
C ARG A 184 -24.39 -12.67 -20.57
N GLN A 185 -25.57 -12.97 -20.06
CA GLN A 185 -26.59 -13.65 -20.85
C GLN A 185 -27.93 -12.94 -20.70
N PRO A 186 -28.45 -12.30 -21.76
CA PRO A 186 -29.78 -11.71 -21.76
C PRO A 186 -30.76 -12.64 -22.49
N THR A 187 -31.54 -13.46 -21.78
CA THR A 187 -32.84 -13.96 -22.30
C THR A 187 -33.78 -14.41 -21.18
N ARG A 188 -34.59 -13.45 -20.70
CA ARG A 188 -36.05 -13.52 -20.47
C ARG A 188 -36.66 -14.52 -19.43
N PRO A 189 -37.93 -14.31 -19.01
CA PRO A 189 -38.26 -13.95 -17.63
C PRO A 189 -38.84 -15.13 -16.82
N HIS A 190 -39.05 -14.87 -15.52
CA HIS A 190 -39.60 -15.75 -14.47
C HIS A 190 -38.55 -16.52 -13.66
N THR A 191 -37.96 -15.81 -12.68
CA THR A 191 -37.89 -16.22 -11.26
C THR A 191 -37.08 -15.16 -10.51
N TRP A 192 -37.57 -14.74 -9.34
CA TRP A 192 -37.02 -13.66 -8.53
C TRP A 192 -35.81 -14.08 -7.67
N PHE A 193 -35.01 -15.06 -8.09
CA PHE A 193 -33.89 -15.55 -7.30
C PHE A 193 -32.67 -15.95 -8.14
N SER A 194 -31.50 -15.62 -7.59
CA SER A 194 -30.16 -16.13 -7.89
C SER A 194 -29.36 -15.47 -9.03
N THR A 195 -28.75 -14.32 -8.71
CA THR A 195 -27.41 -13.91 -9.21
C THR A 195 -26.33 -14.04 -8.13
N MET A 196 -26.54 -14.92 -7.12
CA MET A 196 -25.74 -14.93 -5.89
C MET A 196 -25.04 -16.26 -5.56
N GLU A 197 -25.14 -17.29 -6.41
CA GLU A 197 -24.59 -18.61 -6.06
C GLU A 197 -23.14 -18.87 -6.47
N VAL A 198 -22.46 -17.92 -7.13
CA VAL A 198 -21.10 -18.22 -7.66
C VAL A 198 -19.95 -17.86 -6.69
N TRP A 199 -20.22 -17.10 -5.62
CA TRP A 199 -19.18 -16.74 -4.63
C TRP A 199 -18.89 -17.85 -3.61
N ALA A 200 -19.72 -18.89 -3.55
CA ALA A 200 -19.56 -20.00 -2.61
C ALA A 200 -18.71 -21.17 -3.16
N GLN A 201 -18.21 -21.10 -4.40
CA GLN A 201 -17.53 -22.23 -5.06
C GLN A 201 -16.07 -21.95 -5.44
N SER A 202 -15.32 -21.26 -4.58
CA SER A 202 -13.85 -21.29 -4.65
C SER A 202 -13.30 -22.53 -3.91
N PRO A 203 -12.52 -23.42 -4.56
CA PRO A 203 -12.05 -24.68 -3.95
C PRO A 203 -11.16 -24.51 -2.71
N GLY A 204 -10.67 -23.30 -2.42
CA GLY A 204 -9.80 -23.00 -1.29
C GLY A 204 -10.50 -22.70 0.04
N LEU A 205 -11.84 -22.59 0.06
CA LEU A 205 -12.61 -22.32 1.30
C LEU A 205 -13.44 -23.52 1.79
N LEU A 206 -13.35 -24.67 1.12
CA LEU A 206 -14.06 -25.90 1.53
C LEU A 206 -13.27 -26.78 2.51
N ALA A 207 -12.02 -26.43 2.84
CA ALA A 207 -11.18 -27.24 3.73
C ALA A 207 -11.30 -26.87 5.23
N VAL A 208 -12.07 -25.85 5.62
CA VAL A 208 -12.13 -25.39 7.03
C VAL A 208 -13.51 -25.60 7.69
N SER A 209 -14.50 -26.19 7.02
CA SER A 209 -15.84 -26.34 7.64
C SER A 209 -16.46 -27.74 7.57
N ALA A 210 -15.67 -28.81 7.46
CA ALA A 210 -16.25 -30.17 7.43
C ALA A 210 -15.35 -31.29 8.00
N ALA A 211 -14.51 -31.03 9.02
CA ALA A 211 -13.68 -32.09 9.62
C ALA A 211 -13.68 -32.18 11.16
N GLU A 212 -14.42 -31.34 11.90
CA GLU A 212 -14.54 -31.48 13.36
C GLU A 212 -15.98 -31.30 13.83
N SER A 213 -16.85 -32.18 13.35
CA SER A 213 -18.10 -32.46 14.03
C SER A 213 -18.50 -33.88 13.72
N TYR A 214 -17.73 -34.85 14.22
CA TYR A 214 -18.15 -36.21 14.57
C TYR A 214 -16.92 -37.00 15.03
N ARG A 215 -16.72 -37.12 16.35
CA ARG A 215 -16.41 -38.38 17.05
C ARG A 215 -16.14 -38.11 18.54
N PHE A 216 -17.10 -38.57 19.33
CA PHE A 216 -17.09 -38.95 20.76
C PHE A 216 -16.69 -37.89 21.79
#